data_AF-A0A956E729-F1
#
_entry.id   AF-A0A956E729-F1
#
_cell.length_a   1.000
_cell.length_b   1.000
_cell.length_c   1.000
_cell.angle_alpha   90.00
_cell.angle_beta   90.00
_cell.angle_gamma   90.00
#
_symmetry.space_group_name_H-M   'P 1'
#
loop_
_entity.id
_entity.type
_entity.pdbx_description
1 polymer ?
#
loop_
_entity_poly.entity_id
_entity_poly.type
_entity_poly.pdbx_seq_one_letter_code
_entity_poly.pdbx_strand_id
1 'polypeptide(L)'
;MTDSQLRELERRFRASGSAEDEAAWLRARVQAGELERSSLELAAYLGSEAAREFLGPSAPRHTLAPKTGVLGFVRKGLAFWGPLPCLRAAIAATRMVISDSDDLPEEVGRIRVHLAEEYAVDPRDDILQRLRAQPRTPLPQNERWQTQWWICTRCAWALSAQEDPGNLFTWKAKDAVEEVTKAVGSESPVRAAITAELIPWALGYRDPVRERVEARQRGAAAE
;
A
#
# COMPACT_ATOMS: atom_id res chain seq x y z
N MET A 1 29.14 10.58 2.43
CA MET A 1 28.64 10.93 1.07
C MET A 1 28.36 12.42 1.07
N THR A 2 28.78 13.17 0.05
CA THR A 2 28.35 14.57 -0.08
C THR A 2 27.01 14.66 -0.80
N ASP A 3 26.23 15.71 -0.53
CA ASP A 3 24.95 15.99 -1.22
C ASP A 3 25.15 16.08 -2.75
N SER A 4 26.26 16.67 -3.21
CA SER A 4 26.60 16.75 -4.64
C SER A 4 26.77 15.38 -5.31
N GLN A 5 27.38 14.41 -4.63
CA GLN A 5 27.54 13.04 -5.14
C GLN A 5 26.18 12.33 -5.24
N LEU A 6 25.32 12.53 -4.24
CA LEU A 6 23.99 11.94 -4.23
C LEU A 6 23.12 12.43 -5.39
N ARG A 7 23.14 13.75 -5.66
CA ARG A 7 22.41 14.36 -6.78
C ARG A 7 22.94 13.93 -8.15
N GLU A 8 24.24 13.65 -8.27
CA GLU A 8 24.82 13.11 -9.52
C GLU A 8 24.33 11.69 -9.78
N LEU A 9 24.33 10.83 -8.75
CA LEU A 9 23.80 9.46 -8.86
C LEU A 9 22.31 9.45 -9.20
N GLU A 10 21.52 10.30 -8.57
CA GLU A 10 20.10 10.46 -8.88
C GLU A 10 19.88 10.89 -10.34
N ARG A 11 20.66 11.87 -10.82
CA ARG A 11 20.57 12.34 -12.20
C ARG A 11 20.91 11.25 -13.20
N ARG A 12 21.98 10.48 -12.93
CA ARG A 12 22.37 9.32 -13.75
C ARG A 12 21.25 8.28 -13.81
N PHE A 13 20.71 7.90 -12.66
CA PHE A 13 19.56 7.01 -12.59
C PHE A 13 18.37 7.54 -13.40
N ARG A 14 17.98 8.80 -13.21
CA ARG A 14 16.86 9.38 -13.98
C ARG A 14 17.12 9.43 -15.49
N ALA A 15 18.38 9.58 -15.90
CA ALA A 15 18.75 9.62 -17.30
C ALA A 15 18.77 8.22 -17.96
N SER A 16 19.25 7.20 -17.24
CA SER A 16 19.36 5.84 -17.79
C SER A 16 18.11 4.99 -17.57
N GLY A 17 17.38 5.22 -16.47
CA GLY A 17 16.30 4.36 -16.00
C GLY A 17 16.74 2.94 -15.64
N SER A 18 18.06 2.69 -15.54
CA SER A 18 18.58 1.34 -15.31
C SER A 18 18.50 0.95 -13.83
N ALA A 19 18.19 -0.32 -13.57
CA ALA A 19 18.18 -0.86 -12.21
C ALA A 19 19.56 -0.78 -11.52
N GLU A 20 20.65 -0.83 -12.30
CA GLU A 20 22.03 -0.73 -11.81
C GLU A 20 22.35 0.68 -11.29
N ASP A 21 22.03 1.73 -12.06
CA ASP A 21 22.21 3.12 -11.61
C ASP A 21 21.26 3.44 -10.45
N GLU A 22 20.02 2.93 -10.47
CA GLU A 22 19.08 3.06 -9.37
C GLU A 22 19.64 2.41 -8.10
N ALA A 23 20.17 1.19 -8.18
CA ALA A 23 20.79 0.50 -7.05
C ALA A 23 22.02 1.25 -6.51
N ALA A 24 22.81 1.88 -7.38
CA ALA A 24 23.92 2.73 -6.98
C ALA A 24 23.46 3.97 -6.21
N TRP A 25 22.37 4.61 -6.66
CA TRP A 25 21.75 5.74 -5.95
C TRP A 25 21.12 5.31 -4.62
N LEU A 26 20.38 4.20 -4.58
CA LEU A 26 19.82 3.63 -3.36
C LEU A 26 20.91 3.31 -2.32
N ARG A 27 22.05 2.76 -2.77
CA ARG A 27 23.22 2.53 -1.90
C ARG A 27 23.72 3.82 -1.27
N ALA A 28 23.77 4.90 -2.04
CA ALA A 28 24.19 6.19 -1.54
C ALA A 28 23.22 6.76 -0.49
N ARG A 29 21.91 6.61 -0.69
CA ARG A 29 20.88 7.01 0.28
C ARG A 29 20.97 6.24 1.59
N VAL A 30 21.21 4.94 1.54
CA VAL A 30 21.44 4.12 2.75
C VAL A 30 22.69 4.60 3.50
N GLN A 31 23.79 4.86 2.79
CA GLN A 31 25.01 5.36 3.40
C GLN A 31 24.86 6.77 4.01
N ALA A 32 23.94 7.58 3.48
CA ALA A 32 23.59 8.88 4.03
C ALA A 32 22.57 8.80 5.20
N GLY A 33 21.99 7.63 5.46
CA GLY A 33 20.93 7.45 6.47
C GLY A 33 19.55 7.94 6.02
N GLU A 34 19.36 8.25 4.74
CA GLU A 34 18.09 8.73 4.17
C GLU A 34 17.12 7.60 3.78
N LEU A 35 17.61 6.35 3.82
CA LEU A 35 16.83 5.17 3.50
C LEU A 35 17.23 4.02 4.41
N GLU A 36 16.26 3.40 5.06
CA GLU A 36 16.50 2.23 5.90
C GLU A 36 16.63 0.96 5.07
N ARG A 37 17.48 0.03 5.55
CA ARG A 37 17.65 -1.28 4.93
C ARG A 37 16.35 -2.12 4.90
N SER A 38 15.56 -2.05 5.97
CA SER A 38 14.24 -2.70 6.09
C SER A 38 13.30 -2.33 4.94
N SER A 39 13.38 -1.07 4.50
CA SER A 39 12.57 -0.52 3.42
C SER A 39 13.01 -1.03 2.05
N LEU A 40 14.32 -1.21 1.83
CA LEU A 40 14.86 -1.88 0.64
C LEU A 40 14.48 -3.35 0.58
N GLU A 41 14.51 -4.05 1.72
CA GLU A 41 14.08 -5.44 1.80
C GLU A 41 12.60 -5.59 1.44
N LEU A 42 11.74 -4.69 1.93
CA LEU A 42 10.34 -4.62 1.53
C LEU A 42 10.19 -4.36 0.02
N ALA A 43 10.89 -3.36 -0.53
CA ALA A 43 10.83 -3.06 -1.97
C ALA A 43 11.31 -4.23 -2.84
N ALA A 44 12.37 -4.93 -2.43
CA ALA A 44 12.88 -6.11 -3.12
C ALA A 44 11.91 -7.30 -3.06
N TYR A 45 11.20 -7.45 -1.93
CA TYR A 45 10.12 -8.43 -1.79
C TYR A 45 8.93 -8.13 -2.71
N LEU A 46 8.61 -6.84 -2.89
CA LEU A 46 7.58 -6.35 -3.79
C LEU A 46 7.97 -6.43 -5.27
N GLY A 47 9.23 -6.71 -5.58
CA GLY A 47 9.72 -6.91 -6.94
C GLY A 47 10.49 -5.75 -7.55
N SER A 48 10.90 -4.76 -6.77
CA SER A 48 11.82 -3.72 -7.26
C SER A 48 13.15 -4.36 -7.69
N GLU A 49 13.48 -4.26 -8.98
CA GLU A 49 14.73 -4.80 -9.54
C GLU A 49 15.95 -4.12 -8.92
N ALA A 50 15.94 -2.79 -8.78
CA ALA A 50 17.01 -2.02 -8.17
C ALA A 50 17.26 -2.39 -6.70
N ALA A 51 16.21 -2.60 -5.91
CA ALA A 51 16.36 -3.05 -4.53
C ALA A 51 16.92 -4.47 -4.44
N ARG A 52 16.54 -5.36 -5.38
CA ARG A 52 17.10 -6.71 -5.47
C ARG A 52 18.57 -6.69 -5.88
N GLU A 53 18.93 -5.85 -6.85
CA GLU A 53 20.30 -5.64 -7.29
C GLU A 53 21.16 -5.10 -6.14
N PHE A 54 20.64 -4.14 -5.37
CA PHE A 54 21.31 -3.63 -4.17
C PHE A 54 21.57 -4.71 -3.12
N LEU A 55 20.59 -5.57 -2.83
CA LEU A 55 20.68 -6.62 -1.80
C LEU A 55 21.43 -7.88 -2.28
N GLY A 56 21.55 -8.07 -3.60
CA GLY A 56 22.16 -9.24 -4.23
C GLY A 56 21.58 -10.56 -3.68
N PRO A 57 22.42 -11.54 -3.30
CA PRO A 57 21.97 -12.82 -2.74
C PRO A 57 21.18 -12.72 -1.43
N SER A 58 21.23 -11.58 -0.74
CA SER A 58 20.49 -11.34 0.51
C SER A 58 19.07 -10.82 0.27
N ALA A 59 18.69 -10.55 -0.99
CA ALA A 59 17.36 -10.09 -1.33
C ALA A 59 16.31 -11.11 -0.82
N PRO A 60 15.26 -10.66 -0.11
CA PRO A 60 14.15 -11.53 0.25
C PRO A 60 13.65 -12.31 -0.96
N ARG A 61 13.43 -13.62 -0.76
CA ARG A 61 12.88 -14.45 -1.83
C ARG A 61 11.55 -13.87 -2.24
N HIS A 62 11.46 -13.51 -3.51
CA HIS A 62 10.23 -12.98 -4.07
C HIS A 62 9.16 -14.05 -3.94
N THR A 63 8.09 -13.77 -3.18
CA THR A 63 6.91 -14.65 -3.16
C THR A 63 6.02 -14.50 -4.41
N LEU A 64 6.60 -14.05 -5.53
CA LEU A 64 6.03 -14.28 -6.86
C LEU A 64 6.14 -15.75 -7.26
N ALA A 65 6.79 -16.60 -6.46
CA ALA A 65 6.61 -18.03 -6.57
C ALA A 65 5.09 -18.32 -6.65
N PRO A 66 4.58 -18.87 -7.78
CA PRO A 66 3.14 -18.98 -8.06
C PRO A 66 2.34 -19.73 -6.99
N LYS A 67 3.03 -20.43 -6.09
CA LYS A 67 2.47 -21.34 -5.10
C LYS A 67 1.79 -20.65 -3.92
N THR A 68 2.07 -19.37 -3.63
CA THR A 68 1.52 -18.70 -2.43
C THR A 68 0.26 -17.87 -2.68
N GLY A 69 -0.14 -17.65 -3.93
CA GLY A 69 -1.25 -16.77 -4.29
C GLY A 69 -1.11 -15.34 -3.75
N VAL A 70 -2.13 -14.52 -3.94
CA VAL A 70 -2.23 -13.16 -3.37
C VAL A 70 -2.38 -13.20 -1.84
N LEU A 71 -2.99 -14.27 -1.33
CA LEU A 71 -3.21 -14.47 0.10
C LEU A 71 -1.91 -14.67 0.86
N GLY A 72 -1.03 -15.55 0.37
CA GLY A 72 0.28 -15.75 0.98
C GLY A 72 1.16 -14.51 0.83
N PHE A 73 1.01 -13.77 -0.26
CA PHE A 73 1.69 -12.49 -0.49
C PHE A 73 1.36 -11.44 0.59
N VAL A 74 0.08 -11.25 0.93
CA VAL A 74 -0.29 -10.30 1.99
C VAL A 74 -0.05 -10.87 3.39
N ARG A 75 -0.60 -12.06 3.68
CA ARG A 75 -0.64 -12.61 5.05
C ARG A 75 0.71 -13.08 5.57
N LYS A 76 1.53 -13.73 4.74
CA LYS A 76 2.83 -14.27 5.18
C LYS A 76 3.97 -13.35 4.78
N GLY A 77 3.81 -12.70 3.63
CA GLY A 77 4.71 -11.70 3.15
C GLY A 77 4.54 -10.39 3.87
N LEU A 78 3.62 -9.53 3.41
CA LEU A 78 3.52 -8.14 3.86
C LEU A 78 3.42 -7.98 5.38
N ALA A 79 2.75 -8.92 6.05
CA ALA A 79 2.66 -8.96 7.51
C ALA A 79 4.01 -9.01 8.24
N PHE A 80 5.06 -9.57 7.61
CA PHE A 80 6.42 -9.59 8.14
C PHE A 80 6.98 -8.19 8.39
N TRP A 81 6.60 -7.21 7.56
CA TRP A 81 7.01 -5.80 7.70
C TRP A 81 6.02 -4.96 8.52
N GLY A 82 5.09 -5.61 9.22
CA GLY A 82 4.14 -4.97 10.11
C GLY A 82 2.81 -4.57 9.47
N PRO A 83 1.96 -3.85 10.23
CA PRO A 83 0.60 -3.54 9.80
C PRO A 83 0.53 -2.51 8.67
N LEU A 84 1.42 -1.53 8.64
CA LEU A 84 1.32 -0.42 7.69
C LEU A 84 1.45 -0.86 6.21
N PRO A 85 2.39 -1.74 5.80
CA PRO A 85 2.40 -2.31 4.44
C PRO A 85 1.10 -3.09 4.11
N CYS A 86 0.56 -3.85 5.05
CA CYS A 86 -0.70 -4.57 4.85
C CYS A 86 -1.88 -3.62 4.60
N LEU A 87 -1.94 -2.51 5.34
CA LEU A 87 -2.95 -1.48 5.15
C LEU A 87 -2.87 -0.85 3.76
N ARG A 88 -1.67 -0.44 3.37
CA ARG A 88 -1.42 0.21 2.07
C ARG A 88 -1.77 -0.75 0.94
N ALA A 89 -1.50 -2.04 1.09
CA ALA A 89 -1.90 -3.05 0.12
C ALA A 89 -3.43 -3.17 0.03
N ALA A 90 -4.13 -3.18 1.16
CA ALA A 90 -5.59 -3.20 1.19
C ALA A 90 -6.20 -1.94 0.55
N ILE A 91 -5.63 -0.74 0.81
CA ILE A 91 -6.01 0.51 0.15
C ILE A 91 -5.82 0.40 -1.36
N ALA A 92 -4.63 0.01 -1.82
CA ALA A 92 -4.31 -0.14 -3.24
C ALA A 92 -5.28 -1.07 -3.97
N ALA A 93 -5.53 -2.26 -3.40
CA ALA A 93 -6.48 -3.22 -3.93
C ALA A 93 -7.91 -2.66 -3.96
N THR A 94 -8.36 -2.04 -2.88
CA THR A 94 -9.71 -1.47 -2.78
C THR A 94 -9.95 -0.38 -3.82
N ARG A 95 -8.94 0.45 -4.10
CA ARG A 95 -9.05 1.52 -5.10
C ARG A 95 -9.33 0.98 -6.50
N MET A 96 -8.81 -0.20 -6.86
CA MET A 96 -9.08 -0.80 -8.17
C MET A 96 -10.58 -1.02 -8.40
N VAL A 97 -11.32 -1.43 -7.37
CA VAL A 97 -12.76 -1.69 -7.50
C VAL A 97 -13.61 -0.44 -7.32
N ILE A 98 -13.10 0.63 -6.71
CA ILE A 98 -13.81 1.90 -6.53
C ILE A 98 -13.68 2.79 -7.77
N SER A 99 -12.51 2.82 -8.42
CA SER A 99 -12.27 3.67 -9.58
C SER A 99 -13.13 3.33 -10.81
N ASP A 100 -13.62 2.10 -10.92
CA ASP A 100 -14.40 1.61 -12.07
C ASP A 100 -15.92 1.73 -11.88
N SER A 101 -16.40 2.39 -10.82
CA SER A 101 -17.82 2.39 -10.46
C SER A 101 -18.38 3.81 -10.37
N ASP A 102 -18.89 4.30 -11.49
CA ASP A 102 -19.68 5.53 -11.58
C ASP A 102 -20.97 5.46 -10.74
N ASP A 103 -21.46 4.25 -10.46
CA ASP A 103 -22.75 4.05 -9.80
C ASP A 103 -22.67 4.07 -8.26
N LEU A 104 -21.48 4.23 -7.66
CA LEU A 104 -21.37 4.12 -6.19
C LEU A 104 -22.09 5.26 -5.51
N PRO A 105 -23.05 5.02 -4.56
CA PRO A 105 -23.49 6.05 -3.64
C PRO A 105 -22.22 6.64 -3.03
N GLU A 106 -21.89 7.84 -3.51
CA GLU A 106 -20.52 8.31 -3.64
C GLU A 106 -19.84 8.44 -2.28
N GLU A 107 -20.66 8.53 -1.23
CA GLU A 107 -20.26 8.85 0.12
C GLU A 107 -19.65 7.66 0.87
N VAL A 108 -20.36 6.54 1.06
CA VAL A 108 -19.97 5.61 2.15
C VAL A 108 -18.67 4.85 1.88
N GLY A 109 -18.50 4.30 0.67
CA GLY A 109 -17.30 3.53 0.30
C GLY A 109 -16.06 4.42 0.22
N ARG A 110 -16.18 5.58 -0.43
CA ARG A 110 -15.07 6.53 -0.60
C ARG A 110 -14.66 7.15 0.72
N ILE A 111 -15.60 7.53 1.60
CA ILE A 111 -15.30 8.08 2.93
C ILE A 111 -14.41 7.12 3.72
N ARG A 112 -14.72 5.82 3.73
CA ARG A 112 -13.92 4.84 4.49
C ARG A 112 -12.52 4.65 3.93
N VAL A 113 -12.38 4.61 2.60
CA VAL A 113 -11.05 4.55 1.98
C VAL A 113 -10.28 5.83 2.25
N HIS A 114 -10.92 7.01 2.19
CA HIS A 114 -10.27 8.29 2.50
C HIS A 114 -9.81 8.34 3.97
N LEU A 115 -10.62 7.88 4.92
CA LEU A 115 -10.24 7.77 6.33
C LEU A 115 -9.10 6.76 6.54
N ALA A 116 -9.11 5.63 5.83
CA ALA A 116 -8.01 4.67 5.88
C ALA A 116 -6.70 5.24 5.30
N GLU A 117 -6.80 6.03 4.22
CA GLU A 117 -5.67 6.76 3.65
C GLU A 117 -5.14 7.83 4.62
N GLU A 118 -6.02 8.63 5.24
CA GLU A 118 -5.65 9.59 6.30
C GLU A 118 -4.90 8.88 7.44
N TYR A 119 -5.43 7.77 7.93
CA TYR A 119 -4.80 7.00 9.01
C TYR A 119 -3.44 6.40 8.59
N ALA A 120 -3.32 5.93 7.35
CA ALA A 120 -2.06 5.38 6.83
C ALA A 120 -0.94 6.44 6.69
N VAL A 121 -1.31 7.71 6.64
CA VAL A 121 -0.40 8.86 6.54
C VAL A 121 -0.08 9.43 7.91
N ASP A 122 -1.09 9.50 8.77
CA ASP A 122 -1.03 10.05 10.12
C ASP A 122 -1.95 9.25 11.07
N PRO A 123 -1.44 8.23 11.79
CA PRO A 123 -2.24 7.28 12.56
C PRO A 123 -2.74 7.89 13.88
N ARG A 124 -3.70 8.82 13.79
CA ARG A 124 -4.33 9.48 14.95
C ARG A 124 -5.58 8.77 15.43
N ASP A 125 -5.84 8.86 16.73
CA ASP A 125 -7.00 8.24 17.37
C ASP A 125 -8.34 8.83 16.89
N ASP A 126 -8.39 10.12 16.55
CA ASP A 126 -9.62 10.76 16.06
C ASP A 126 -10.04 10.23 14.68
N ILE A 127 -9.08 9.99 13.79
CA ILE A 127 -9.34 9.34 12.48
C ILE A 127 -9.86 7.92 12.72
N LEU A 128 -9.25 7.20 13.65
CA LEU A 128 -9.68 5.85 14.01
C LEU A 128 -11.11 5.83 14.59
N GLN A 129 -11.45 6.81 15.43
CA GLN A 129 -12.80 6.97 15.97
C GLN A 129 -13.80 7.30 14.86
N ARG A 130 -13.48 8.23 13.94
CA ARG A 130 -14.32 8.56 12.77
C ARG A 130 -14.58 7.33 11.89
N LEU A 131 -13.55 6.51 11.70
CA LEU A 131 -13.61 5.27 10.95
C LEU A 131 -14.52 4.22 11.63
N ARG A 132 -14.41 4.08 12.96
CA ARG A 132 -15.28 3.21 13.78
C ARG A 132 -16.73 3.70 13.86
N ALA A 133 -16.94 5.01 13.84
CA ALA A 133 -18.25 5.65 13.90
C ALA A 133 -19.02 5.57 12.56
N GLN A 134 -18.37 5.18 11.46
CA GLN A 134 -19.05 5.01 10.19
C GLN A 134 -20.19 3.99 10.33
N PRO A 135 -21.42 4.34 9.91
CA PRO A 135 -22.58 3.47 10.09
C PRO A 135 -22.33 2.11 9.46
N ARG A 136 -22.78 1.05 10.13
CA ARG A 136 -22.93 -0.27 9.52
C ARG A 136 -24.17 -0.21 8.62
N THR A 137 -24.08 0.57 7.54
CA THR A 137 -25.19 0.74 6.59
C THR A 137 -25.62 -0.65 6.12
N PRO A 138 -26.93 -0.98 6.10
CA PRO A 138 -27.39 -2.25 5.58
C PRO A 138 -26.82 -2.45 4.17
N LEU A 139 -26.29 -3.65 3.94
CA LEU A 139 -25.71 -4.06 2.68
C LEU A 139 -26.71 -3.77 1.54
N PRO A 140 -26.31 -3.07 0.47
CA PRO A 140 -27.15 -2.98 -0.71
C PRO A 140 -27.45 -4.40 -1.22
N GLN A 141 -28.66 -4.66 -1.73
CA GLN A 141 -29.04 -6.01 -2.16
C GLN A 141 -28.25 -6.52 -3.37
N ASN A 142 -27.55 -5.64 -4.09
CA ASN A 142 -26.77 -6.00 -5.26
C ASN A 142 -25.38 -6.52 -4.84
N GLU A 143 -25.05 -7.75 -5.24
CA GLU A 143 -23.85 -8.50 -4.84
C GLU A 143 -22.54 -7.72 -5.07
N ARG A 144 -22.44 -6.97 -6.17
CA ARG A 144 -21.24 -6.16 -6.49
C ARG A 144 -20.96 -5.11 -5.41
N TRP A 145 -22.02 -4.52 -4.87
CA TRP A 145 -21.98 -3.50 -3.81
C TRP A 145 -21.60 -4.09 -2.47
N GLN A 146 -22.10 -5.31 -2.20
CA GLN A 146 -21.77 -6.01 -0.97
C GLN A 146 -20.28 -6.26 -0.91
N THR A 147 -19.65 -6.71 -2.00
CA THR A 147 -18.21 -6.94 -2.07
C THR A 147 -17.42 -5.65 -1.82
N GLN A 148 -17.73 -4.56 -2.54
CA GLN A 148 -17.04 -3.26 -2.33
C GLN A 148 -17.24 -2.71 -0.92
N TRP A 149 -18.45 -2.79 -0.37
CA TRP A 149 -18.75 -2.36 0.99
C TRP A 149 -18.02 -3.22 2.03
N TRP A 150 -17.99 -4.54 1.83
CA TRP A 150 -17.26 -5.47 2.69
C TRP A 150 -15.76 -5.19 2.67
N ILE A 151 -15.19 -4.94 1.50
CA ILE A 151 -13.78 -4.57 1.34
C ILE A 151 -13.46 -3.29 2.12
N CYS A 152 -14.25 -2.23 1.94
CA CYS A 152 -14.05 -0.96 2.66
C CYS A 152 -14.24 -1.12 4.18
N THR A 153 -15.23 -1.91 4.60
CA THR A 153 -15.47 -2.21 6.02
C THR A 153 -14.31 -2.99 6.63
N ARG A 154 -13.78 -3.99 5.91
CA ARG A 154 -12.67 -4.84 6.37
C ARG A 154 -11.38 -4.03 6.48
N CYS A 155 -11.10 -3.13 5.55
CA CYS A 155 -9.96 -2.19 5.65
C CYS A 155 -10.12 -1.29 6.88
N ALA A 156 -11.30 -0.70 7.06
CA ALA A 156 -11.62 0.13 8.21
C ALA A 156 -11.47 -0.64 9.54
N TRP A 157 -11.88 -1.90 9.56
CA TRP A 157 -11.80 -2.74 10.74
C TRP A 157 -10.40 -3.24 11.04
N ALA A 158 -9.59 -3.53 10.00
CA ALA A 158 -8.18 -3.85 10.15
C ALA A 158 -7.48 -2.80 11.01
N LEU A 159 -7.75 -1.52 10.72
CA LEU A 159 -7.24 -0.37 11.45
C LEU A 159 -7.72 -0.32 12.91
N SER A 160 -8.98 -0.68 13.16
CA SER A 160 -9.63 -0.56 14.45
C SER A 160 -9.25 -1.65 15.47
N ALA A 161 -8.68 -2.77 15.03
CA ALA A 161 -8.36 -3.90 15.89
C ALA A 161 -7.03 -3.68 16.63
N GLN A 162 -7.03 -2.80 17.64
CA GLN A 162 -5.90 -2.61 18.56
C GLN A 162 -5.77 -3.71 19.62
N GLU A 163 -6.78 -4.57 19.79
CA GLU A 163 -6.79 -5.56 20.89
C GLU A 163 -5.81 -6.73 20.68
N ASP A 164 -5.28 -6.93 19.47
CA ASP A 164 -4.14 -7.81 19.20
C ASP A 164 -3.38 -7.32 17.94
N PRO A 165 -2.39 -6.42 18.11
CA PRO A 165 -1.71 -5.74 17.00
C PRO A 165 -0.96 -6.70 16.07
N GLY A 166 -0.61 -7.90 16.54
CA GLY A 166 0.20 -8.84 15.76
C GLY A 166 -0.63 -9.68 14.79
N ASN A 167 -1.85 -10.07 15.18
CA ASN A 167 -2.60 -11.08 14.44
C ASN A 167 -3.78 -10.45 13.68
N LEU A 168 -4.71 -9.79 14.37
CA LEU A 168 -6.01 -9.37 13.80
C LEU A 168 -5.89 -8.44 12.58
N PHE A 169 -4.92 -7.53 12.61
CA PHE A 169 -4.69 -6.58 11.53
C PHE A 169 -4.37 -7.27 10.19
N THR A 170 -3.46 -8.24 10.24
CA THR A 170 -2.96 -8.95 9.06
C THR A 170 -4.06 -9.79 8.40
N TRP A 171 -4.96 -10.37 9.21
CA TRP A 171 -6.11 -11.12 8.71
C TRP A 171 -7.10 -10.25 7.94
N LYS A 172 -7.41 -9.06 8.47
CA LYS A 172 -8.41 -8.18 7.86
C LYS A 172 -7.92 -7.52 6.56
N ALA A 173 -6.66 -7.12 6.51
CA ALA A 173 -6.04 -6.64 5.27
C ALA A 173 -6.00 -7.74 4.20
N LYS A 174 -5.64 -8.95 4.60
CA LYS A 174 -5.69 -10.14 3.71
C LYS A 174 -7.11 -10.37 3.18
N ASP A 175 -8.13 -10.36 4.04
CA ASP A 175 -9.52 -10.58 3.60
C ASP A 175 -9.96 -9.50 2.60
N ALA A 176 -9.60 -8.23 2.82
CA ALA A 176 -9.91 -7.16 1.87
C ALA A 176 -9.27 -7.41 0.49
N VAL A 177 -8.00 -7.79 0.45
CA VAL A 177 -7.30 -8.11 -0.80
C VAL A 177 -7.87 -9.38 -1.47
N GLU A 178 -8.27 -10.38 -0.68
CA GLU A 178 -8.93 -11.59 -1.17
C GLU A 178 -10.25 -11.26 -1.88
N GLU A 179 -11.09 -10.44 -1.27
CA GLU A 179 -12.37 -10.04 -1.84
C GLU A 179 -12.20 -9.17 -3.09
N VAL A 180 -11.23 -8.25 -3.11
CA VAL A 180 -10.87 -7.51 -4.34
C VAL A 180 -10.44 -8.48 -5.43
N THR A 181 -9.61 -9.47 -5.10
CA THR A 181 -9.14 -10.46 -6.07
C THR A 181 -10.28 -11.27 -6.66
N LYS A 182 -11.26 -11.67 -5.86
CA LYS A 182 -12.48 -12.33 -6.34
C LYS A 182 -13.27 -11.40 -7.27
N ALA A 183 -13.44 -10.14 -6.91
CA ALA A 183 -14.16 -9.16 -7.72
C ALA A 183 -13.47 -8.87 -9.07
N VAL A 184 -12.14 -8.77 -9.08
CA VAL A 184 -11.33 -8.53 -10.29
C VAL A 184 -11.17 -9.81 -11.14
N GLY A 185 -11.32 -10.99 -10.54
CA GLY A 185 -11.20 -12.28 -11.21
C GLY A 185 -9.76 -12.73 -11.50
N SER A 186 -8.74 -11.97 -11.08
CA SER A 186 -7.33 -12.30 -11.29
C SER A 186 -6.43 -11.69 -10.21
N GLU A 187 -5.42 -12.45 -9.76
CA GLU A 187 -4.43 -11.99 -8.78
C GLU A 187 -3.40 -11.02 -9.35
N SER A 188 -3.07 -11.16 -10.65
CA SER A 188 -2.01 -10.40 -11.31
C SER A 188 -2.23 -8.88 -11.26
N PRO A 189 -3.40 -8.33 -11.67
CA PRO A 189 -3.64 -6.90 -11.62
C PRO A 189 -3.71 -6.37 -10.18
N VAL A 190 -4.25 -7.16 -9.24
CA VAL A 190 -4.28 -6.79 -7.81
C VAL A 190 -2.88 -6.67 -7.24
N ARG A 191 -2.01 -7.64 -7.53
CA ARG A 191 -0.62 -7.58 -7.12
C ARG A 191 0.10 -6.39 -7.75
N ALA A 192 -0.11 -6.14 -9.04
CA ALA A 192 0.50 -5.01 -9.74
C ALA A 192 0.10 -3.66 -9.10
N ALA A 193 -1.17 -3.49 -8.75
CA ALA A 193 -1.64 -2.29 -8.05
C ALA A 193 -1.00 -2.13 -6.66
N ILE A 194 -0.91 -3.22 -5.89
CA ILE A 194 -0.24 -3.21 -4.59
C ILE A 194 1.24 -2.83 -4.76
N THR A 195 1.95 -3.42 -5.71
CA THR A 195 3.38 -3.11 -5.92
C THR A 195 3.60 -1.68 -6.40
N ALA A 196 2.74 -1.16 -7.28
CA ALA A 196 2.81 0.21 -7.77
C ALA A 196 2.56 1.26 -6.67
N GLU A 197 1.77 0.90 -5.66
CA GLU A 197 1.53 1.73 -4.49
C GLU A 197 2.68 1.66 -3.48
N LEU A 198 3.13 0.45 -3.15
CA LEU A 198 4.07 0.25 -2.03
C LEU A 198 5.54 0.48 -2.40
N ILE A 199 5.98 0.19 -3.63
CA ILE A 199 7.39 0.33 -4.00
C ILE A 199 7.87 1.79 -3.88
N PRO A 200 7.17 2.79 -4.45
CA PRO A 200 7.60 4.19 -4.33
C PRO A 200 7.62 4.68 -2.89
N TRP A 201 6.65 4.22 -2.08
CA TRP A 201 6.58 4.54 -0.66
C TRP A 201 7.72 3.91 0.13
N ALA A 202 7.98 2.61 -0.04
CA ALA A 202 9.07 1.91 0.63
C ALA A 202 10.43 2.52 0.24
N LEU A 203 10.64 2.87 -1.03
CA LEU A 203 11.88 3.52 -1.46
C LEU A 203 11.94 5.02 -1.11
N GLY A 204 10.87 5.59 -0.54
CA GLY A 204 10.80 7.01 -0.21
C GLY A 204 10.91 7.93 -1.43
N TYR A 205 10.54 7.47 -2.63
CA TYR A 205 10.48 8.29 -3.83
C TYR A 205 9.29 9.24 -3.81
N ARG A 206 8.16 8.70 -3.35
CA ARG A 206 6.91 9.41 -3.14
C ARG A 206 6.02 8.58 -2.24
N ASP A 207 5.00 9.20 -1.66
CA ASP A 207 3.97 8.50 -0.91
C ASP A 207 2.62 8.69 -1.61
N PRO A 208 2.19 7.74 -2.48
CA PRO A 208 0.95 7.87 -3.24
C PRO A 208 -0.30 8.05 -2.37
N VAL A 209 -0.30 7.48 -1.15
CA VAL A 209 -1.42 7.66 -0.21
C VAL A 209 -1.43 9.10 0.30
N ARG A 210 -0.28 9.61 0.75
CA ARG A 210 -0.13 10.99 1.21
C ARG A 210 -0.50 12.00 0.12
N GLU A 211 -0.01 11.80 -1.10
CA GLU A 211 -0.33 12.66 -2.24
C GLU A 211 -1.85 12.80 -2.45
N ARG A 212 -2.59 11.70 -2.32
CA ARG A 212 -4.06 11.70 -2.44
C ARG A 212 -4.75 12.39 -1.26
N VAL A 213 -4.27 12.18 -0.03
CA VAL A 213 -4.79 12.88 1.15
C VAL A 213 -4.60 14.39 1.02
N GLU A 214 -3.40 14.82 0.67
CA GLU A 214 -3.07 16.24 0.51
C GLU A 214 -3.81 16.89 -0.67
N ALA A 215 -3.99 16.16 -1.79
CA ALA A 215 -4.77 16.66 -2.91
C ALA A 215 -6.23 16.95 -2.53
N ARG A 216 -6.86 16.08 -1.72
CA ARG A 216 -8.21 16.32 -1.21
C ARG A 216 -8.27 17.50 -0.25
N GLN A 217 -7.30 17.61 0.65
CA GLN A 217 -7.24 18.74 1.59
C GLN A 217 -7.08 20.08 0.88
N ARG A 218 -6.27 20.14 -0.20
CA ARG A 218 -6.15 21.33 -1.05
C ARG A 218 -7.46 21.66 -1.76
N GLY A 219 -8.19 20.66 -2.27
CA GLY A 219 -9.49 20.85 -2.90
C GLY A 219 -10.52 21.44 -1.93
N ALA A 220 -10.63 20.87 -0.73
CA ALA A 220 -11.55 21.35 0.30
C ALA A 220 -11.22 22.76 0.83
N ALA A 221 -9.98 23.22 0.73
CA ALA A 221 -9.58 24.56 1.14
C ALA A 221 -9.83 25.64 0.07
N ALA A 222 -10.17 25.24 -1.16
CA ALA A 222 -10.45 26.15 -2.28
C ALA A 222 -11.94 26.45 -2.47
N GLU A 223 -12.83 25.72 -1.78
CA GLU A 223 -14.29 25.91 -1.74
C GLU A 223 -14.70 26.87 -0.62
#